data_AF-A0A1C6ZZL4-F1
#
_entry.id   AF-A0A1C6ZZL4-F1
#
_cell.length_a   1.000
_cell.length_b   1.000
_cell.length_c   1.000
_cell.angle_alpha   90.00
_cell.angle_beta   90.00
_cell.angle_gamma   90.00
#
_symmetry.space_group_name_H-M   'P 1'
#
loop_
_entity.id
_entity.type
_entity.pdbx_description
1 polymer ?
#
loop_
_entity_poly.entity_id
_entity_poly.type
_entity_poly.pdbx_seq_one_letter_code
_entity_poly.pdbx_strand_id
1 'polypeptide(L)'
;AKVKTSPVDLPIENQLLWQIDREMLNLSIENEGKMIMQDKLEKERNDAKNAVEEYVYEMRDKLSGEYEKFVSEDDRNSFTLKLEDTENWLYEDGEDQPKQVYVDKL
;
A
#
# COMPACT_ATOMS: atom_id res chain seq x y z
N ALA A 1 25.64 71.66 -10.66
CA ALA A 1 24.42 70.97 -10.16
C ALA A 1 24.76 69.51 -9.93
N LYS A 2 24.52 68.95 -8.72
CA LYS A 2 24.75 67.52 -8.45
C LYS A 2 23.56 66.72 -9.00
N VAL A 3 23.82 65.81 -9.93
CA VAL A 3 22.81 64.89 -10.47
C VAL A 3 22.40 63.92 -9.36
N LYS A 4 21.12 63.91 -8.99
CA LYS A 4 20.55 62.91 -8.09
C LYS A 4 20.36 61.61 -8.88
N THR A 5 21.07 60.57 -8.49
CA THR A 5 20.85 59.21 -8.99
C THR A 5 20.00 58.45 -7.97
N SER A 6 18.95 57.77 -8.46
CA SER A 6 18.19 56.79 -7.69
C SER A 6 18.51 55.41 -8.23
N PRO A 7 18.85 54.43 -7.38
CA PRO A 7 19.00 53.05 -7.82
C PRO A 7 17.64 52.49 -8.25
N VAL A 8 17.61 51.83 -9.40
CA VAL A 8 16.46 51.09 -9.91
C VAL A 8 16.89 49.63 -9.98
N ASP A 9 16.13 48.75 -9.32
CA ASP A 9 16.36 47.32 -9.43
C ASP A 9 15.83 46.81 -10.78
N LEU A 10 16.71 46.16 -11.52
CA LEU A 10 16.37 45.51 -12.78
C LEU A 10 16.01 44.04 -12.50
N PRO A 11 14.85 43.57 -12.97
CA PRO A 11 14.48 42.17 -12.81
C PRO A 11 15.47 41.28 -13.58
N ILE A 12 16.04 40.30 -12.90
CA ILE A 12 16.91 39.29 -13.50
C ILE A 12 16.07 38.04 -13.77
N GLU A 13 15.82 37.78 -15.05
CA GLU A 13 15.20 36.54 -15.49
C GLU A 13 16.29 35.53 -15.84
N ASN A 14 16.28 34.38 -15.18
CA ASN A 14 17.25 33.30 -15.41
C ASN A 14 16.61 32.22 -16.28
N GLN A 15 17.00 32.15 -17.56
CA GLN A 15 16.74 31.00 -18.43
C GLN A 15 18.02 30.17 -18.57
N LEU A 16 18.16 29.16 -17.72
CA LEU A 16 19.28 28.23 -17.76
C LEU A 16 18.94 27.10 -18.76
N LEU A 17 19.75 26.96 -19.81
CA LEU A 17 19.56 26.01 -20.93
C LEU A 17 19.34 24.53 -20.53
N TRP A 18 19.74 24.15 -19.32
CA TRP A 18 19.67 22.77 -18.81
C TRP A 18 18.72 22.58 -17.63
N GLN A 19 17.97 23.63 -17.26
CA GLN A 19 16.98 23.53 -16.19
C GLN A 19 15.59 23.27 -16.78
N ILE A 20 14.85 22.44 -16.07
CA ILE A 20 13.44 22.19 -16.35
C ILE A 20 12.66 23.43 -15.90
N ASP A 21 11.70 23.86 -16.71
CA ASP A 21 10.81 24.96 -16.36
C ASP A 21 10.07 24.67 -15.05
N ARG A 22 9.76 25.71 -14.26
CA ARG A 22 9.10 25.54 -12.96
C ARG A 22 7.75 24.82 -13.08
N GLU A 23 6.99 25.07 -14.14
CA GLU A 23 5.71 24.40 -14.36
C GLU A 23 5.91 22.90 -14.63
N MET A 24 6.89 22.57 -15.47
CA MET A 24 7.22 21.19 -15.82
C MET A 24 7.85 20.43 -14.64
N LEU A 25 8.61 21.12 -13.77
CA LEU A 25 9.11 20.56 -12.52
C LEU A 25 7.96 20.25 -11.56
N ASN A 26 7.04 21.18 -11.35
CA ASN A 26 5.88 20.97 -10.49
C ASN A 26 5.01 19.81 -10.99
N LEU A 27 4.79 19.72 -12.31
CA LEU A 27 4.06 18.61 -12.92
C LEU A 27 4.76 17.27 -12.68
N SER A 28 6.09 17.22 -12.82
CA SER A 28 6.88 16.02 -12.56
C SER A 28 6.80 15.58 -11.10
N ILE A 29 6.84 16.53 -10.16
CA ILE A 29 6.69 16.27 -8.73
C ILE A 29 5.30 15.72 -8.41
N GLU A 30 4.25 16.28 -9.00
CA GLU A 30 2.88 15.79 -8.78
C GLU A 30 2.70 14.37 -9.31
N ASN A 31 3.24 14.08 -10.49
CA ASN A 31 3.18 12.75 -11.09
C ASN A 31 3.96 11.72 -10.27
N GLU A 32 5.15 12.07 -9.79
CA GLU A 32 5.92 11.23 -8.87
C GLU A 32 5.14 10.96 -7.58
N GLY A 33 4.49 11.99 -7.02
CA GLY A 33 3.62 11.83 -5.85
C GLY A 33 2.46 10.87 -6.08
N LYS A 34 1.85 10.89 -7.26
CA LYS A 34 0.78 9.94 -7.65
C LYS A 34 1.31 8.51 -7.76
N MET A 35 2.49 8.31 -8.36
CA MET A 35 3.12 7.00 -8.48
C MET A 35 3.48 6.43 -7.10
N ILE A 36 4.09 7.23 -6.23
CA ILE A 36 4.40 6.83 -4.84
C ILE A 36 3.13 6.41 -4.09
N MET A 37 2.04 7.14 -4.25
CA MET A 37 0.77 6.80 -3.59
C MET A 37 0.16 5.51 -4.13
N GLN A 38 0.21 5.29 -5.44
CA GLN A 38 -0.22 4.04 -6.07
C GLN A 38 0.60 2.85 -5.54
N ASP A 39 1.93 2.95 -5.55
CA ASP A 39 2.82 1.91 -5.04
C ASP A 39 2.54 1.58 -3.58
N LYS A 40 2.25 2.61 -2.76
CA LYS A 40 1.89 2.43 -1.36
C LYS A 40 0.58 1.68 -1.19
N LEU A 41 -0.46 2.04 -1.94
CA LEU A 41 -1.76 1.37 -1.86
C LEU A 41 -1.65 -0.11 -2.28
N GLU A 42 -0.89 -0.37 -3.34
CA GLU A 42 -0.65 -1.71 -3.84
C GLU A 42 0.16 -2.55 -2.86
N LYS A 43 1.17 -1.95 -2.22
CA LYS A 43 1.90 -2.58 -1.13
C LYS A 43 0.98 -2.92 0.04
N GLU A 44 0.15 -1.99 0.49
CA GLU A 44 -0.79 -2.23 1.60
C GLU A 44 -1.83 -3.30 1.27
N ARG A 45 -2.24 -3.43 -0.01
CA ARG A 45 -3.11 -4.50 -0.49
C ARG A 45 -2.43 -5.86 -0.40
N ASN A 46 -1.19 -5.95 -0.89
CA ASN A 46 -0.40 -7.18 -0.84
C ASN A 46 -0.03 -7.57 0.59
N ASP A 47 0.30 -6.62 1.45
CA ASP A 47 0.57 -6.87 2.87
C ASP A 47 -0.68 -7.44 3.58
N ALA A 48 -1.89 -6.94 3.27
CA ALA A 48 -3.13 -7.48 3.81
C ALA A 48 -3.43 -8.90 3.30
N LYS A 49 -3.17 -9.17 2.02
CA LYS A 49 -3.30 -10.53 1.44
C LYS A 49 -2.36 -11.51 2.13
N ASN A 50 -1.08 -11.14 2.28
CA ASN A 50 -0.07 -11.95 2.97
C ASN A 50 -0.44 -12.20 4.44
N ALA A 51 -1.06 -11.24 5.12
CA ALA A 51 -1.51 -11.40 6.50
C ALA A 51 -2.62 -12.46 6.62
N VAL A 52 -3.57 -12.52 5.68
CA VAL A 52 -4.60 -13.58 5.65
C VAL A 52 -3.93 -14.94 5.40
N GLU A 53 -3.00 -15.02 4.45
CA GLU A 53 -2.27 -16.25 4.13
C GLU A 53 -1.46 -16.76 5.34
N GLU A 54 -0.70 -15.88 6.00
CA GLU A 54 0.05 -16.21 7.21
C GLU A 54 -0.89 -16.69 8.33
N TYR A 55 -2.03 -16.02 8.54
CA TYR A 55 -3.02 -16.43 9.54
C TYR A 55 -3.60 -17.82 9.25
N VAL A 56 -3.91 -18.14 7.99
CA VAL A 56 -4.39 -19.47 7.60
C VAL A 56 -3.37 -20.56 7.96
N TYR A 57 -2.10 -20.33 7.63
CA TYR A 57 -1.03 -21.28 7.97
C TYR A 57 -0.80 -21.39 9.48
N GLU A 58 -0.74 -20.27 10.19
CA GLU A 58 -0.50 -20.23 11.64
C GLU A 58 -1.63 -20.93 12.40
N MET A 59 -2.89 -20.64 12.06
CA MET A 59 -4.04 -21.23 12.74
C MET A 59 -4.16 -22.72 12.48
N ARG A 60 -3.84 -23.18 11.27
CA ARG A 60 -3.83 -24.62 10.94
C ARG A 60 -2.79 -25.39 11.75
N ASP A 61 -1.60 -24.82 11.91
CA ASP A 61 -0.54 -25.40 12.76
C ASP A 61 -0.97 -25.43 14.23
N LYS A 62 -1.48 -24.31 14.75
CA LYS A 62 -1.97 -24.20 16.13
C LYS A 62 -3.12 -25.15 16.45
N LEU A 63 -4.07 -25.35 15.53
CA LEU A 63 -5.16 -26.32 15.68
C LEU A 63 -4.67 -27.76 15.80
N SER A 64 -3.61 -28.10 15.06
CA SER A 64 -3.03 -29.45 15.04
C SER A 64 -1.99 -29.66 16.15
N GLY A 65 -1.58 -28.60 16.84
CA GLY A 65 -0.59 -28.62 17.91
C GLY A 65 -1.15 -28.13 19.24
N GLU A 66 -1.01 -26.83 19.51
CA GLU A 66 -1.28 -26.24 20.82
C GLU A 66 -2.77 -26.28 21.23
N TYR A 67 -3.68 -26.08 20.27
CA TYR A 67 -5.12 -25.99 20.51
C TYR A 67 -5.85 -27.32 20.38
N GLU A 68 -5.19 -28.38 19.91
CA GLU A 68 -5.78 -29.72 19.77
C GLU A 68 -6.45 -30.20 21.07
N LYS A 69 -5.85 -29.88 22.22
CA LYS A 69 -6.33 -30.30 23.55
C LYS A 69 -7.42 -29.40 24.14
N PHE A 70 -7.68 -28.24 23.53
CA PHE A 70 -8.58 -27.22 24.05
C PHE A 70 -9.83 -27.02 23.18
N VAL A 71 -9.83 -27.56 21.96
CA VAL A 71 -10.91 -27.38 20.97
C VAL A 71 -11.65 -28.71 20.81
N SER A 72 -12.98 -28.66 20.70
CA SER A 72 -13.80 -29.85 20.43
C SER A 72 -13.56 -30.35 18.99
N GLU A 73 -13.75 -31.65 18.72
CA GLU A 73 -13.57 -32.15 17.34
C GLU A 73 -14.52 -31.50 16.33
N ASP A 74 -15.74 -31.17 16.75
CA ASP A 74 -16.72 -30.45 15.93
C ASP A 74 -16.25 -29.03 15.59
N ASP A 75 -15.77 -28.28 16.59
CA ASP A 75 -15.26 -26.92 16.39
C ASP A 75 -13.98 -26.92 15.55
N ARG A 76 -13.09 -27.91 15.78
CA ARG A 76 -11.87 -28.10 14.98
C ARG A 76 -12.23 -28.34 13.53
N ASN A 77 -13.12 -29.29 13.25
CA ASN A 77 -13.50 -29.61 11.88
C ASN A 77 -14.21 -28.43 11.19
N SER A 78 -15.10 -27.73 11.89
CA SER A 78 -15.77 -26.54 11.35
C SER A 78 -14.78 -25.42 11.03
N PHE A 79 -13.79 -25.20 11.90
CA PHE A 79 -12.82 -24.14 11.71
C PHE A 79 -11.76 -24.49 10.66
N THR A 80 -11.30 -25.74 10.58
CA THR A 80 -10.45 -26.22 9.48
C THR A 80 -11.13 -26.02 8.13
N LEU A 81 -12.42 -26.32 8.02
CA LEU A 81 -13.18 -26.13 6.78
C LEU A 81 -13.25 -24.65 6.37
N LYS A 82 -13.41 -23.74 7.34
CA LYS A 82 -13.33 -22.29 7.09
C LYS A 82 -11.95 -21.82 6.64
N LEU A 83 -10.87 -22.42 7.17
CA LEU A 83 -9.50 -22.13 6.75
C LEU A 83 -9.26 -22.60 5.31
N GLU A 84 -9.70 -23.81 4.96
CA GLU A 84 -9.64 -24.34 3.59
C GLU A 84 -10.47 -23.48 2.61
N ASP A 85 -11.68 -23.09 2.99
CA ASP A 85 -12.51 -22.18 2.18
C ASP A 85 -11.84 -20.81 1.99
N THR A 86 -11.10 -20.32 2.99
CA THR A 86 -10.36 -19.05 2.92
C THR A 86 -9.11 -19.18 2.05
N GLU A 87 -8.40 -20.31 2.11
CA GLU A 87 -7.27 -20.63 1.24
C GLU A 87 -7.72 -20.74 -0.23
N ASN A 88 -8.79 -21.50 -0.50
CA ASN A 88 -9.38 -21.60 -1.84
C ASN A 88 -9.80 -20.21 -2.35
N TRP A 89 -10.45 -19.41 -1.50
CA TRP A 89 -10.84 -18.05 -1.86
C TRP A 89 -9.62 -17.18 -2.20
N LEU A 90 -8.51 -17.26 -1.47
CA LEU A 90 -7.29 -16.49 -1.76
C LEU A 90 -6.70 -16.76 -3.15
N TYR A 91 -6.88 -17.98 -3.67
CA TYR A 91 -6.40 -18.39 -5.00
C TYR A 91 -7.44 -18.25 -6.12
N GLU A 92 -8.71 -17.99 -5.79
CA GLU A 92 -9.79 -17.73 -6.74
C GLU A 92 -10.23 -16.26 -6.66
N ASP A 93 -11.41 -16.01 -6.11
CA ASP A 93 -12.04 -14.67 -6.05
C ASP A 93 -11.22 -13.64 -5.26
N GLY A 94 -10.33 -14.09 -4.38
CA GLY A 94 -9.46 -13.30 -3.52
C GLY A 94 -8.15 -12.89 -4.18
N GLU A 95 -7.88 -13.25 -5.44
CA GLU A 95 -6.60 -12.91 -6.08
C GLU A 95 -6.43 -11.38 -6.23
N ASP A 96 -7.49 -10.69 -6.64
CA ASP A 96 -7.52 -9.24 -6.89
C ASP A 96 -8.68 -8.55 -6.15
N GLN A 97 -8.58 -8.50 -4.82
CA GLN A 97 -9.57 -7.82 -3.97
C GLN A 97 -9.00 -6.54 -3.35
N PRO A 98 -9.85 -5.57 -3.00
CA PRO A 98 -9.39 -4.39 -2.29
C PRO A 98 -8.94 -4.77 -0.89
N LYS A 99 -7.96 -4.02 -0.36
CA LYS A 99 -7.39 -4.20 0.99
C LYS A 99 -8.44 -4.48 2.07
N GLN A 100 -9.57 -3.76 2.04
CA GLN A 100 -10.62 -3.89 3.05
C GLN A 100 -11.20 -5.30 3.11
N VAL A 101 -11.32 -6.00 1.98
CA VAL A 101 -11.88 -7.35 1.94
C VAL A 101 -10.94 -8.35 2.62
N TYR A 102 -9.62 -8.20 2.47
CA TYR A 102 -8.65 -9.01 3.20
C TYR A 102 -8.70 -8.71 4.71
N VAL A 103 -8.86 -7.44 5.09
CA VAL A 103 -8.98 -7.02 6.50
C VAL A 103 -10.26 -7.53 7.14
N ASP A 104 -11.39 -7.52 6.42
CA ASP A 104 -12.68 -8.02 6.93
C ASP A 104 -12.71 -9.56 7.04
N LYS A 105 -11.79 -10.25 6.35
CA LYS A 105 -11.66 -11.72 6.35
C LYS A 105 -10.78 -12.22 7.49
N LEU A 106 -9.82 -11.40 7.95
CA LEU A 106 -9.02 -11.60 9.16
C LEU A 106 -9.87 -11.40 10.42
#